data_AF-A0A942HAN1-F1
#
_entry.id   AF-A0A942HAN1-F1
#
_cell.length_a   1.000
_cell.length_b   1.000
_cell.length_c   1.000
_cell.angle_alpha   90.00
_cell.angle_beta   90.00
_cell.angle_gamma   90.00
#
_symmetry.space_group_name_H-M   'P 1'
#
loop_
_entity.id
_entity.type
_entity.pdbx_description
1 polymer ?
#
loop_
_entity_poly.entity_id
_entity_poly.type
_entity_poly.pdbx_seq_one_letter_code
_entity_poly.pdbx_strand_id
1 'polypeptide(L)'
;MMTGKKLDDEFSTDTIATLIFGGVILLVTLVLCFKLGSGWTSGTAMLLLSMVTGMLVGWVTGILASPYSGDVAYFGKLGQALSAIFTGYIAAKASPLLDLLLQHPGAVPTEIRLRLLFGVCGFLIALIITFVSRRYAVEELKIAPVSLVHAGDSVELVASLKDLQVQGVRWICEDPECAVDERLGIFKAPEKVAAARNVVVVAYDPKRPEVRGSLKVPIA
;
A
#
# COMPACT_ATOMS: atom_id res chain seq x y z
N MET A 1 -12.79 -19.88 -28.13
CA MET A 1 -11.37 -19.57 -28.42
C MET A 1 -11.10 -18.17 -27.85
N MET A 2 -10.85 -18.09 -26.54
CA MET A 2 -10.59 -16.82 -25.84
C MET A 2 -9.07 -16.61 -25.81
N THR A 3 -8.64 -15.48 -26.34
CA THR A 3 -7.26 -15.00 -26.34
C THR A 3 -6.79 -14.83 -24.90
N GLY A 4 -5.82 -15.66 -24.49
CA GLY A 4 -5.13 -15.54 -23.22
C GLY A 4 -4.45 -14.18 -23.12
N LYS A 5 -5.07 -13.26 -22.38
CA LYS A 5 -4.44 -12.02 -21.95
C LYS A 5 -3.24 -12.41 -21.08
N LYS A 6 -2.04 -12.03 -21.51
CA LYS A 6 -0.76 -12.30 -20.83
C LYS A 6 -0.87 -11.95 -19.36
N LEU A 7 -0.46 -12.90 -18.52
CA LEU A 7 -0.70 -12.95 -17.08
C LEU A 7 0.43 -12.31 -16.25
N ASP A 8 1.29 -11.51 -16.88
CA ASP A 8 2.62 -11.18 -16.34
C ASP A 8 2.81 -9.67 -16.06
N ASP A 9 1.87 -8.80 -16.46
CA ASP A 9 2.07 -7.33 -16.48
C ASP A 9 1.52 -6.56 -15.27
N GLU A 10 0.94 -7.24 -14.27
CA GLU A 10 0.12 -6.56 -13.24
C GLU A 10 0.72 -6.60 -11.83
N PHE A 11 2.06 -6.55 -11.73
CA PHE A 11 2.59 -5.72 -10.66
C PHE A 11 2.20 -4.30 -11.06
N SER A 12 1.16 -3.74 -10.41
CA SER A 12 0.49 -2.51 -10.89
C SER A 12 1.53 -1.55 -11.44
N THR A 13 1.45 -1.25 -12.73
CA THR A 13 2.41 -0.38 -13.45
C THR A 13 2.68 0.90 -12.65
N ASP A 14 1.70 1.33 -11.86
CA ASP A 14 1.75 2.45 -10.93
C ASP A 14 2.74 2.24 -9.77
N THR A 15 2.82 1.05 -9.20
CA THR A 15 3.79 0.70 -8.14
C THR A 15 5.21 0.69 -8.68
N ILE A 16 5.43 0.08 -9.85
CA ILE A 16 6.75 0.11 -10.52
C ILE A 16 7.13 1.55 -10.87
N ALA A 17 6.21 2.32 -11.46
CA ALA A 17 6.44 3.72 -11.79
C ALA A 17 6.79 4.55 -10.55
N THR A 18 6.10 4.33 -9.43
CA THR A 18 6.38 5.02 -8.16
C THR A 18 7.74 4.65 -7.58
N LEU A 19 8.12 3.37 -7.63
CA LEU A 19 9.44 2.91 -7.16
C LEU A 19 10.57 3.48 -8.02
N ILE A 20 10.40 3.49 -9.35
CA ILE A 20 11.36 4.10 -10.28
C ILE A 20 11.48 5.59 -10.00
N PHE A 21 10.35 6.30 -9.91
CA PHE A 21 10.33 7.74 -9.65
C PHE A 21 10.97 8.09 -8.30
N GLY A 22 10.62 7.35 -7.24
CA GLY A 22 11.23 7.48 -5.91
C GLY A 22 12.74 7.20 -5.93
N GLY A 23 13.18 6.18 -6.66
CA GLY A 23 14.59 5.86 -6.87
C GLY A 23 15.36 6.95 -7.61
N VAL A 24 14.76 7.55 -8.64
CA VAL A 24 15.34 8.67 -9.40
C VAL A 24 15.47 9.90 -8.49
N ILE A 25 14.43 10.25 -7.73
CA ILE A 25 14.51 11.37 -6.77
C ILE A 25 15.58 11.11 -5.71
N LEU A 26 15.66 9.89 -5.19
CA LEU A 26 16.69 9.49 -4.24
C LEU A 26 18.09 9.68 -4.82
N LEU A 27 18.31 9.22 -6.05
CA LEU A 27 19.58 9.35 -6.76
C LEU A 27 19.95 10.82 -6.98
N VAL A 28 19.00 11.64 -7.45
CA VAL A 28 19.21 13.09 -7.65
C VAL A 28 19.56 13.76 -6.32
N THR A 29 18.84 13.44 -5.25
CA THR A 29 19.10 13.99 -3.91
C THR A 29 20.49 13.58 -3.41
N LEU A 30 20.88 12.32 -3.61
CA LEU A 30 22.21 11.83 -3.25
C LEU A 30 23.30 12.57 -4.02
N VAL A 31 23.14 12.77 -5.33
CA VAL A 31 24.08 13.57 -6.15
C VAL A 31 24.16 15.01 -5.64
N LEU A 32 23.03 15.61 -5.26
CA LEU A 32 23.01 16.97 -4.70
C LEU A 32 23.73 17.07 -3.35
N CYS A 33 23.68 16.04 -2.49
CA CYS A 33 24.48 16.00 -1.25
C CYS A 33 25.98 16.15 -1.55
N PHE A 34 26.50 15.44 -2.56
CA PHE A 34 27.90 15.51 -2.95
C PHE A 34 28.28 16.81 -3.69
N LYS A 35 27.34 17.42 -4.42
CA LYS A 35 27.58 18.68 -5.13
C LYS A 35 27.52 19.91 -4.22
N LEU A 36 26.61 19.91 -3.26
CA LEU A 36 26.39 21.01 -2.32
C LEU A 36 27.30 20.93 -1.09
N GLY A 37 27.77 19.73 -0.74
CA GLY A 37 28.80 19.56 0.27
C GLY A 37 30.17 19.96 -0.28
N SER A 38 30.93 20.73 0.50
CA SER A 38 32.27 21.20 0.15
C SER A 38 33.33 20.08 0.26
N GLY A 39 33.18 19.02 -0.53
CA GLY A 39 34.03 17.83 -0.53
C GLY A 39 33.65 16.78 0.53
N TRP A 40 34.47 15.74 0.72
CA TRP A 40 34.33 14.73 1.79
C TRP A 40 34.55 15.30 3.20
N THR A 41 34.48 16.61 3.35
CA THR A 41 34.52 17.32 4.61
C THR A 41 33.25 17.06 5.43
N SER A 42 33.23 17.55 6.66
CA SER A 42 32.10 17.45 7.60
C SER A 42 30.74 17.84 6.98
N GLY A 43 30.72 18.72 5.96
CA GLY A 43 29.49 19.16 5.29
C GLY A 43 28.70 18.05 4.60
N THR A 44 29.32 17.31 3.68
CA THR A 44 28.65 16.23 2.92
C THR A 44 28.17 15.11 3.83
N ALA A 45 29.01 14.70 4.79
CA ALA A 45 28.66 13.67 5.76
C ALA A 45 27.43 14.07 6.59
N MET A 46 27.33 15.34 7.00
CA MET A 46 26.18 15.84 7.76
C MET A 46 24.90 15.91 6.91
N LEU A 47 25.00 16.27 5.62
CA LEU A 47 23.85 16.26 4.71
C LEU A 47 23.33 14.83 4.47
N LEU A 48 24.22 13.89 4.20
CA LEU A 48 23.88 12.47 4.04
C LEU A 48 23.27 11.91 5.32
N LEU A 49 23.87 12.19 6.49
CA LEU A 49 23.34 11.74 7.77
C LEU A 49 21.92 12.30 8.02
N SER A 50 21.70 13.58 7.70
CA SER A 50 20.38 14.21 7.83
C SER A 50 19.35 13.53 6.91
N MET A 51 19.73 13.27 5.66
CA MET A 51 18.89 12.56 4.68
C MET A 51 18.54 11.14 5.14
N VAL A 52 19.54 10.34 5.56
CA VAL A 52 19.34 8.97 6.06
C VAL A 52 18.47 8.96 7.31
N THR A 53 18.70 9.89 8.24
CA THR A 53 17.85 10.05 9.43
C THR A 53 16.40 10.33 9.03
N GLY A 54 16.20 11.25 8.09
CA GLY A 54 14.90 11.51 7.50
C GLY A 54 14.25 10.25 6.93
N MET A 55 14.98 9.51 6.09
CA MET A 55 14.50 8.27 5.48
C MET A 55 14.09 7.21 6.51
N LEU A 56 14.89 7.03 7.57
CA LEU A 56 14.56 6.07 8.64
C LEU A 56 13.25 6.46 9.34
N VAL A 57 13.08 7.74 9.69
CA VAL A 57 11.85 8.23 10.31
C VAL A 57 10.66 8.10 9.35
N GLY A 58 10.86 8.41 8.07
CA GLY A 58 9.84 8.31 7.03
C GLY A 58 9.39 6.87 6.79
N TRP A 59 10.33 5.93 6.77
CA TRP A 59 10.07 4.50 6.65
C TRP A 59 9.24 3.98 7.83
N VAL A 60 9.65 4.26 9.07
CA VAL A 60 8.88 3.87 10.27
C VAL A 60 7.48 4.49 10.23
N THR A 61 7.37 5.77 9.90
CA THR A 61 6.08 6.46 9.80
C THR A 61 5.20 5.83 8.71
N GLY A 62 5.77 5.49 7.56
CA GLY A 62 5.08 4.79 6.49
C GLY A 62 4.55 3.43 6.92
N ILE A 63 5.33 2.69 7.72
CA ILE A 63 4.88 1.43 8.31
C ILE A 63 3.67 1.65 9.23
N LEU A 64 3.74 2.63 10.11
CA LEU A 64 2.67 2.95 11.06
C LEU A 64 1.40 3.46 10.36
N ALA A 65 1.55 4.20 9.26
CA ALA A 65 0.45 4.76 8.47
C ALA A 65 -0.24 3.73 7.55
N SER A 66 0.40 2.59 7.30
CA SER A 66 -0.10 1.52 6.42
C SER A 66 -0.14 0.16 7.13
N PRO A 67 -0.84 0.02 8.27
CA PRO A 67 -0.94 -1.26 8.96
C PRO A 67 -1.69 -2.30 8.11
N TYR A 68 -1.32 -3.57 8.26
CA TYR A 68 -2.08 -4.68 7.67
C TYR A 68 -3.39 -4.93 8.44
N SER A 69 -4.32 -5.65 7.82
CA SER A 69 -5.64 -6.04 8.33
C SER A 69 -5.73 -6.35 9.81
N GLY A 70 -4.92 -7.33 10.18
CA GLY A 70 -4.94 -7.94 11.50
C GLY A 70 -4.44 -7.03 12.61
N ASP A 71 -3.65 -6.01 12.28
CA ASP A 71 -2.88 -5.27 13.28
C ASP A 71 -3.37 -3.82 13.50
N VAL A 72 -4.42 -3.39 12.80
CA VAL A 72 -4.92 -1.99 12.84
C VAL A 72 -5.17 -1.51 14.28
N ALA A 73 -5.71 -2.36 15.15
CA ALA A 73 -5.98 -2.00 16.55
C ALA A 73 -4.69 -1.77 17.37
N TYR A 74 -3.64 -2.56 17.12
CA TYR A 74 -2.35 -2.41 17.78
C TYR A 74 -1.61 -1.18 17.26
N PHE A 75 -1.56 -1.01 15.94
CA PHE A 75 -0.94 0.14 15.30
C PHE A 75 -1.66 1.45 15.61
N GLY A 76 -2.99 1.43 15.81
CA GLY A 76 -3.75 2.59 16.26
C GLY A 76 -3.29 3.09 17.63
N LYS A 77 -3.11 2.18 18.60
CA LYS A 77 -2.60 2.53 19.94
C LYS A 77 -1.16 3.03 19.90
N LEU A 78 -0.30 2.37 19.12
CA LEU A 78 1.09 2.77 18.95
C LEU A 78 1.20 4.14 18.27
N GLY A 79 0.42 4.37 17.22
CA GLY A 79 0.36 5.64 16.50
C GLY A 79 -0.13 6.79 17.37
N GLN A 80 -1.12 6.55 18.24
CA GLN A 80 -1.60 7.54 19.21
C GLN A 80 -0.54 7.87 20.28
N ALA A 81 0.16 6.87 20.80
CA ALA A 81 1.23 7.10 21.78
C ALA A 81 2.39 7.89 21.16
N LEU A 82 2.81 7.50 19.95
CA LEU A 82 3.86 8.20 19.22
C LEU A 82 3.45 9.62 18.86
N SER A 83 2.22 9.84 18.36
CA SER A 83 1.76 11.18 18.00
C SER A 83 1.73 12.11 19.22
N ALA A 84 1.33 11.63 20.40
CA ALA A 84 1.38 12.42 21.62
C ALA A 84 2.82 12.84 21.98
N ILE A 85 3.78 11.90 21.91
CA ILE A 85 5.20 12.18 22.18
C ILE A 85 5.77 13.18 21.16
N PHE A 86 5.52 12.93 19.88
CA PHE A 86 6.03 13.78 18.80
C PHE A 86 5.39 15.16 18.82
N THR A 87 4.07 15.29 19.01
CA THR A 87 3.41 16.60 19.10
C THR A 87 3.95 17.39 20.27
N GLY A 88 4.15 16.79 21.45
CA GLY A 88 4.73 17.48 22.60
C GLY A 88 6.17 17.94 22.38
N TYR A 89 7.02 17.02 21.89
CA TYR A 89 8.43 17.33 21.65
C TYR A 89 8.62 18.33 20.49
N ILE A 90 7.92 18.13 19.37
CA ILE A 90 7.97 19.01 18.21
C ILE A 90 7.40 20.37 18.57
N ALA A 91 6.25 20.48 19.24
CA ALA A 91 5.72 21.79 19.64
C ALA A 91 6.72 22.56 20.51
N ALA A 92 7.36 21.88 21.47
CA ALA A 92 8.36 22.50 22.35
C ALA A 92 9.65 22.93 21.63
N LYS A 93 10.07 22.24 20.57
CA LYS A 93 11.33 22.53 19.85
C LYS A 93 11.13 23.34 18.57
N ALA A 94 9.99 23.18 17.91
CA ALA A 94 9.67 23.88 16.68
C ALA A 94 9.29 25.33 16.95
N SER A 95 8.65 25.67 18.07
CA SER A 95 8.27 27.05 18.37
C SER A 95 9.47 28.01 18.40
N PRO A 96 10.55 27.75 19.19
CA PRO A 96 11.72 28.63 19.18
C PRO A 96 12.42 28.70 17.81
N LEU A 97 12.40 27.60 17.06
CA LEU A 97 13.00 27.54 15.73
C LEU A 97 12.19 28.36 14.73
N LEU A 98 10.86 28.27 14.77
CA LEU A 98 9.92 29.05 13.96
C LEU A 98 10.03 30.53 14.29
N ASP A 99 10.09 30.89 15.57
CA ASP A 99 10.26 32.27 16.00
C ASP A 99 11.57 32.85 15.46
N LEU A 100 12.67 32.09 15.56
CA LEU A 100 13.97 32.48 15.02
C LEU A 100 13.95 32.59 13.49
N LEU A 101 13.21 31.71 12.79
CA LEU A 101 13.07 31.73 11.34
C LEU A 101 12.25 32.93 10.85
N LEU A 102 11.15 33.26 11.56
CA LEU A 102 10.19 34.29 11.18
C LEU A 102 10.71 35.68 11.55
N GLN A 103 11.33 35.84 12.71
CA GLN A 103 11.80 37.15 13.19
C GLN A 103 13.15 37.54 12.57
N HIS A 104 13.98 36.56 12.20
CA HIS A 104 15.31 36.80 11.65
C HIS A 104 15.57 35.95 10.40
N PRO A 105 14.98 36.30 9.24
CA PRO A 105 15.20 35.62 7.96
C PRO A 105 16.66 35.79 7.51
N GLY A 106 17.55 34.98 8.05
CA GLY A 106 19.00 35.09 7.89
C GLY A 106 19.80 34.56 9.08
N ALA A 107 19.20 34.48 10.27
CA ALA A 107 19.87 34.01 11.48
C ALA A 107 20.21 32.51 11.44
N VAL A 108 19.46 31.72 10.67
CA VAL A 108 19.78 30.30 10.48
C VAL A 108 20.90 30.17 9.43
N PRO A 109 22.04 29.54 9.77
CA PRO A 109 23.10 29.24 8.81
C PRO A 109 22.58 28.42 7.63
N THR A 110 23.09 28.68 6.43
CA THR A 110 22.70 27.97 5.20
C THR A 110 22.85 26.46 5.34
N GLU A 111 23.86 26.01 6.08
CA GLU A 111 24.16 24.61 6.36
C GLU A 111 23.04 23.94 7.12
N ILE A 112 22.47 24.61 8.13
CA ILE A 112 21.35 24.06 8.91
C ILE A 112 20.10 24.00 8.04
N ARG A 113 19.83 25.02 7.23
CA ARG A 113 18.70 25.02 6.28
C ARG A 113 18.78 23.86 5.30
N LEU A 114 19.96 23.63 4.72
CA LEU A 114 20.18 22.51 3.80
C LEU A 114 20.00 21.17 4.51
N ARG A 115 20.57 20.98 5.71
CA ARG A 115 20.39 19.73 6.47
C ARG A 115 18.92 19.42 6.75
N LEU A 116 18.15 20.41 7.18
CA LEU A 116 16.71 20.26 7.42
C LEU A 116 15.99 19.88 6.12
N LEU A 117 16.28 20.57 5.02
CA LEU A 117 15.68 20.29 3.72
C LEU A 117 15.96 18.85 3.25
N PHE A 118 17.22 18.41 3.32
CA PHE A 118 17.60 17.03 2.94
C PHE A 118 16.98 15.98 3.86
N GLY A 119 16.88 16.25 5.17
CA GLY A 119 16.17 15.39 6.10
C GLY A 119 14.68 15.27 5.77
N VAL A 120 14.01 16.39 5.48
CA VAL A 120 12.59 16.40 5.09
C VAL A 120 12.37 15.67 3.75
N CYS A 121 13.23 15.90 2.76
CA CYS A 121 13.16 15.18 1.49
C CYS A 121 13.33 13.67 1.69
N GLY A 122 14.34 13.24 2.46
CA GLY A 122 14.55 11.83 2.77
C GLY A 122 13.35 11.20 3.48
N PHE A 123 12.75 11.92 4.44
CA PHE A 123 11.53 11.51 5.13
C PHE A 123 10.37 11.29 4.16
N LEU A 124 10.07 12.28 3.30
CA LEU A 124 8.94 12.20 2.36
C LEU A 124 9.12 11.07 1.34
N ILE A 125 10.33 10.91 0.80
CA ILE A 125 10.65 9.83 -0.16
C ILE A 125 10.41 8.46 0.48
N ALA A 126 10.98 8.22 1.67
CA ALA A 126 10.81 6.94 2.35
C ALA A 126 9.37 6.68 2.78
N LEU A 127 8.66 7.72 3.24
CA LEU A 127 7.24 7.64 3.59
C LEU A 127 6.39 7.19 2.40
N ILE A 128 6.53 7.86 1.25
CA ILE A 128 5.76 7.55 0.04
C ILE A 128 6.08 6.15 -0.46
N ILE A 129 7.37 5.79 -0.58
CA ILE A 129 7.77 4.46 -1.04
C ILE A 129 7.19 3.38 -0.15
N THR A 130 7.29 3.54 1.17
CA THR A 130 6.79 2.56 2.14
C THR A 130 5.28 2.47 2.12
N PHE A 131 4.59 3.60 2.06
CA PHE A 131 3.14 3.65 2.02
C PHE A 131 2.59 2.99 0.75
N VAL A 132 3.11 3.37 -0.42
CA VAL A 132 2.67 2.82 -1.71
C VAL A 132 3.01 1.34 -1.79
N SER A 133 4.26 0.95 -1.51
CA SER A 133 4.63 -0.47 -1.54
C SER A 133 3.75 -1.32 -0.64
N ARG A 134 3.45 -0.90 0.60
CA ARG A 134 2.61 -1.70 1.49
C ARG A 134 1.14 -1.67 1.13
N ARG A 135 0.61 -0.53 0.66
CA ARG A 135 -0.80 -0.41 0.27
C ARG A 135 -1.13 -1.24 -0.95
N TYR A 136 -0.22 -1.26 -1.94
CA TYR A 136 -0.42 -1.96 -3.21
C TYR A 136 0.24 -3.36 -3.27
N ALA A 137 1.08 -3.73 -2.30
CA ALA A 137 1.54 -5.12 -2.14
C ALA A 137 0.50 -6.03 -1.46
N VAL A 138 -0.67 -5.51 -1.10
CA VAL A 138 -1.80 -6.38 -0.74
C VAL A 138 -2.22 -7.09 -2.03
N GLU A 139 -1.74 -8.32 -2.17
CA GLU A 139 -2.08 -9.24 -3.25
C GLU A 139 -3.61 -9.35 -3.37
N GLU A 140 -4.16 -9.01 -4.53
CA GLU A 140 -5.54 -9.38 -4.84
C GLU A 140 -5.59 -10.90 -5.05
N LEU A 141 -6.56 -11.57 -4.43
CA LEU A 141 -6.82 -12.99 -4.72
C LEU A 141 -7.29 -13.09 -6.17
N LYS A 142 -6.46 -13.66 -7.04
CA LYS A 142 -6.86 -13.91 -8.43
C LYS A 142 -7.84 -15.09 -8.47
N ILE A 143 -9.13 -14.77 -8.54
CA ILE A 143 -10.20 -15.76 -8.74
C ILE A 143 -10.30 -16.04 -10.24
N ALA A 144 -10.07 -17.28 -10.63
CA ALA A 144 -10.31 -17.70 -12.01
C ALA A 144 -11.76 -18.22 -12.14
N PRO A 145 -12.53 -17.82 -13.17
CA PRO A 145 -13.79 -18.47 -13.49
C PRO A 145 -13.52 -19.93 -13.83
N VAL A 146 -14.09 -20.85 -13.08
CA VAL A 146 -14.03 -22.28 -13.37
C VAL A 146 -15.40 -22.73 -13.85
N SER A 147 -15.66 -22.54 -15.13
CA SER A 147 -16.81 -23.13 -15.86
C SER A 147 -18.23 -22.83 -15.33
N LEU A 148 -19.14 -22.53 -16.27
CA LEU A 148 -20.58 -22.55 -16.02
C LEU A 148 -21.05 -23.99 -16.21
N VAL A 149 -21.61 -24.60 -15.17
CA VAL A 149 -22.26 -25.92 -15.26
C VAL A 149 -23.76 -25.72 -15.09
N HIS A 150 -24.53 -26.06 -16.11
CA HIS A 150 -25.99 -26.02 -16.03
C HIS A 150 -26.48 -27.27 -15.31
N ALA A 151 -27.16 -27.09 -14.17
CA ALA A 151 -27.71 -28.17 -13.36
C ALA A 151 -29.23 -27.97 -13.21
N GLY A 152 -29.99 -28.38 -14.23
CA GLY A 152 -31.45 -28.19 -14.29
C GLY A 152 -31.82 -26.69 -14.40
N ASP A 153 -32.73 -26.23 -13.54
CA ASP A 153 -33.22 -24.83 -13.46
C ASP A 153 -32.24 -23.88 -12.74
N SER A 154 -31.01 -24.33 -12.48
CA SER A 154 -29.99 -23.58 -11.76
C SER A 154 -28.65 -23.59 -12.50
N VAL A 155 -27.93 -22.49 -12.40
CA VAL A 155 -26.58 -22.34 -12.95
C VAL A 155 -25.60 -22.47 -11.79
N GLU A 156 -24.73 -23.48 -11.87
CA GLU A 156 -23.61 -23.67 -10.93
C GLU A 156 -22.37 -22.98 -11.50
N LEU A 157 -21.90 -21.99 -10.76
CA LEU A 157 -20.67 -21.25 -10.98
C LEU A 157 -19.61 -21.86 -10.08
N VAL A 158 -18.63 -22.56 -10.64
CA VAL A 158 -17.47 -22.98 -9.85
C VAL A 158 -16.42 -21.88 -9.96
N ALA A 159 -16.00 -21.32 -8.83
CA ALA A 159 -14.86 -20.41 -8.80
C ALA A 159 -13.70 -21.16 -8.16
N SER A 160 -12.58 -21.27 -8.87
CA SER A 160 -11.34 -21.77 -8.26
C SER A 160 -10.37 -20.61 -8.12
N LEU A 161 -9.70 -20.57 -6.98
CA LEU A 161 -8.49 -19.79 -6.88
C LEU A 161 -7.42 -20.46 -7.75
N LYS A 162 -6.76 -19.65 -8.57
CA LYS A 162 -5.58 -20.09 -9.29
C LYS A 162 -4.44 -20.14 -8.29
N ASP A 163 -3.69 -21.25 -8.27
CA ASP A 163 -2.42 -21.38 -7.55
C ASP A 163 -2.46 -21.34 -6.00
N LEU A 164 -3.64 -21.20 -5.38
CA LEU A 164 -3.80 -21.26 -3.93
C LEU A 164 -4.58 -22.52 -3.50
N GLN A 165 -3.85 -23.55 -3.07
CA GLN A 165 -4.34 -24.62 -2.18
C GLN A 165 -4.54 -24.07 -0.76
N VAL A 166 -5.20 -22.91 -0.62
CA VAL A 166 -5.30 -22.24 0.68
C VAL A 166 -6.52 -22.75 1.41
N GLN A 167 -6.27 -23.72 2.28
CA GLN A 167 -7.20 -24.09 3.34
C GLN A 167 -7.56 -22.84 4.14
N GLY A 168 -8.85 -22.53 4.20
CA GLY A 168 -9.39 -21.45 5.04
C GLY A 168 -9.89 -20.21 4.32
N VAL A 169 -9.87 -20.12 2.99
CA VAL A 169 -10.55 -19.03 2.26
C VAL A 169 -12.06 -19.13 2.46
N ARG A 170 -12.71 -18.00 2.72
CA ARG A 170 -14.16 -17.89 2.75
C ARG A 170 -14.67 -17.21 1.48
N TRP A 171 -15.82 -17.69 1.04
CA TRP A 171 -16.47 -17.29 -0.20
C TRP A 171 -17.79 -16.61 0.15
N ILE A 172 -18.05 -15.45 -0.44
CA ILE A 172 -19.32 -14.71 -0.28
C ILE A 172 -19.85 -14.37 -1.67
N CYS A 173 -21.14 -14.58 -1.90
CA CYS A 173 -21.85 -13.94 -3.00
C CYS A 173 -22.54 -12.69 -2.47
N GLU A 174 -22.39 -11.56 -3.17
CA GLU A 174 -23.05 -10.31 -2.78
C GLU A 174 -24.58 -10.36 -3.00
N ASP A 175 -25.05 -11.23 -3.90
CA ASP A 175 -26.48 -11.39 -4.16
C ASP A 175 -27.12 -12.31 -3.10
N PRO A 176 -28.16 -11.86 -2.38
CA PRO A 176 -28.80 -12.66 -1.33
C PRO A 176 -29.48 -13.93 -1.84
N GLU A 177 -29.76 -14.02 -3.14
CA GLU A 177 -30.37 -15.22 -3.75
C GLU A 177 -29.33 -16.30 -4.14
N CYS A 178 -28.03 -16.00 -4.01
CA CYS A 178 -26.97 -16.98 -4.20
C CYS A 178 -26.84 -17.92 -2.99
N ALA A 179 -26.78 -19.23 -3.25
CA ALA A 179 -26.24 -20.19 -2.29
C ALA A 179 -24.74 -20.41 -2.53
N VAL A 180 -23.93 -20.44 -1.46
CA VAL A 180 -22.48 -20.66 -1.55
C VAL A 180 -22.10 -21.93 -0.80
N ASP A 181 -21.45 -22.86 -1.48
CA ASP A 181 -20.70 -23.93 -0.83
C ASP A 181 -19.27 -23.43 -0.54
N GLU A 182 -19.06 -22.96 0.69
CA GLU A 182 -17.79 -22.40 1.15
C GLU A 182 -16.62 -23.39 1.02
N ARG A 183 -16.87 -24.70 1.04
CA ARG A 183 -15.79 -25.71 1.02
C ARG A 183 -15.23 -25.93 -0.37
N LEU A 184 -16.09 -25.85 -1.37
CA LEU A 184 -15.75 -26.15 -2.76
C LEU A 184 -15.59 -24.89 -3.62
N GLY A 185 -15.96 -23.72 -3.10
CA GLY A 185 -16.00 -22.48 -3.89
C GLY A 185 -17.05 -22.53 -4.99
N ILE A 186 -18.13 -23.29 -4.76
CA ILE A 186 -19.23 -23.46 -5.71
C ILE A 186 -20.35 -22.50 -5.33
N PHE A 187 -20.79 -21.73 -6.31
CA PHE A 187 -21.88 -20.78 -6.20
C PHE A 187 -23.06 -21.29 -7.00
N LYS A 188 -24.23 -21.37 -6.39
CA LYS A 188 -25.47 -21.71 -7.10
C LYS A 188 -26.34 -20.46 -7.14
N ALA A 189 -26.67 -20.02 -8.34
CA ALA A 189 -27.60 -18.92 -8.56
C ALA A 189 -28.84 -19.44 -9.32
N PRO A 190 -30.05 -18.99 -8.95
CA PRO A 190 -31.24 -19.24 -9.76
C PRO A 190 -31.06 -18.65 -11.16
N GLU A 191 -31.55 -19.34 -12.19
CA GLU A 191 -31.41 -18.92 -13.60
C GLU A 191 -31.90 -17.48 -13.84
N LYS A 192 -32.94 -17.04 -13.13
CA LYS A 192 -33.49 -15.68 -13.20
C LYS A 192 -32.50 -14.60 -12.72
N VAL A 193 -31.70 -14.90 -11.69
CA VAL A 193 -30.67 -14.00 -11.16
C VAL A 193 -29.46 -14.02 -12.09
N ALA A 194 -29.09 -15.22 -12.53
CA ALA A 194 -27.99 -15.47 -13.43
C ALA A 194 -28.15 -14.73 -14.78
N ALA A 195 -29.36 -14.76 -15.35
CA ALA A 195 -29.67 -14.11 -16.62
C ALA A 195 -29.78 -12.57 -16.52
N ALA A 196 -30.03 -12.03 -15.33
CA ALA A 196 -30.32 -10.61 -15.16
C ALA A 196 -29.11 -9.77 -14.72
N ARG A 197 -28.07 -10.37 -14.11
CA ARG A 197 -26.98 -9.63 -13.45
C ARG A 197 -25.63 -10.34 -13.54
N ASN A 198 -24.56 -9.53 -13.59
CA ASN A 198 -23.21 -10.02 -13.32
C ASN A 198 -23.14 -10.45 -11.85
N VAL A 199 -22.99 -11.74 -11.58
CA VAL A 199 -22.80 -12.25 -10.21
C VAL A 199 -21.39 -11.86 -9.76
N VAL A 200 -21.30 -11.17 -8.61
CA VAL A 200 -20.02 -10.81 -7.97
C VAL A 200 -19.72 -11.82 -6.89
N VAL A 201 -18.68 -12.61 -7.13
CA VAL A 201 -18.13 -13.56 -6.17
C VAL A 201 -16.92 -12.93 -5.47
N VAL A 202 -16.93 -12.90 -4.15
CA VAL A 202 -15.82 -12.41 -3.34
C VAL A 202 -15.16 -13.57 -2.58
N ALA A 203 -13.88 -13.80 -2.85
CA ALA A 203 -13.03 -14.67 -2.03
C ALA A 203 -12.24 -13.79 -1.05
N TYR A 204 -12.18 -14.17 0.22
CA TYR A 204 -11.31 -13.49 1.18
C TYR A 204 -10.66 -14.47 2.15
N ASP A 205 -9.44 -14.15 2.57
CA ASP A 205 -8.76 -14.86 3.64
C ASP A 205 -9.28 -14.33 4.99
N PRO A 206 -9.91 -15.14 5.86
CA PRO A 206 -10.42 -14.67 7.15
C PRO A 206 -9.30 -14.23 8.10
N LYS A 207 -8.04 -14.64 7.87
CA LYS A 207 -6.88 -14.14 8.61
C LYS A 207 -6.36 -12.82 8.03
N ARG A 208 -6.67 -12.52 6.76
CA ARG A 208 -6.26 -11.31 6.02
C ARG A 208 -7.44 -10.78 5.20
N PRO A 209 -8.47 -10.21 5.84
CA PRO A 209 -9.71 -9.83 5.17
C PRO A 209 -9.57 -8.73 4.10
N GLU A 210 -8.41 -8.07 4.03
CA GLU A 210 -8.00 -7.15 2.97
C GLU A 210 -7.65 -7.82 1.65
N VAL A 211 -7.18 -9.07 1.71
CA VAL A 211 -6.84 -9.84 0.51
C VAL A 211 -8.17 -10.34 -0.02
N ARG A 212 -8.71 -9.63 -1.02
CA ARG A 212 -9.97 -9.93 -1.68
C ARG A 212 -9.76 -10.13 -3.15
N GLY A 213 -10.50 -11.07 -3.70
CA GLY A 213 -10.70 -11.20 -5.14
C GLY A 213 -12.16 -10.93 -5.42
N SER A 214 -12.48 -10.20 -6.49
CA SER A 214 -13.83 -10.14 -6.99
C SER A 214 -13.85 -10.59 -8.44
N LEU A 215 -14.75 -11.52 -8.76
CA LEU A 215 -14.97 -11.94 -10.13
C LEU A 215 -16.40 -11.62 -10.53
N LYS A 216 -16.55 -10.86 -11.61
CA LYS A 216 -17.82 -10.69 -12.32
C LYS A 216 -17.90 -11.76 -13.38
N VAL A 217 -18.84 -12.69 -13.24
CA VAL A 217 -19.05 -13.74 -14.26
C VAL A 217 -20.19 -13.31 -15.18
N PRO A 218 -19.93 -13.05 -16.47
CA PRO A 218 -20.99 -12.87 -17.45
C PRO A 218 -21.61 -14.24 -17.75
N ILE A 219 -22.92 -14.36 -17.54
CA ILE A 219 -23.66 -15.57 -17.83
C ILE A 219 -24.33 -15.33 -19.19
N ALA A 220 -23.82 -16.03 -20.20
CA ALA A 220 -24.23 -15.90 -21.60
C ALA A 220 -25.36 -16.89 -21.93
#